data_AF-A0A6B2XR15-F1
#
_entry.id   AF-A0A6B2XR15-F1
#
_cell.length_a   1.000
_cell.length_b   1.000
_cell.length_c   1.000
_cell.angle_alpha   90.00
_cell.angle_beta   90.00
_cell.angle_gamma   90.00
#
_symmetry.space_group_name_H-M   'P 1'
#
loop_
_entity.id
_entity.type
_entity.pdbx_description
1 polymer ?
#
loop_
_entity_poly.entity_id
_entity_poly.type
_entity_poly.pdbx_seq_one_letter_code
_entity_poly.pdbx_strand_id
1 'polypeptide(L)'
;DALTQKQLETVLTAKAESAWQLHELTRDLDLTAFVLLSSSAGITYGMGQANFAAANSYLDALAAHRREQGLPGLSLAYGPWEADGEPGEVYRERMGRIGMPALTVAEGLALFDEALGGRDALLVPFLLDQGALRSRAD
;
A
#
# COMPACT_ATOMS: atom_id res chain seq x y z
N ASP A 1 -17.86 13.08 11.81
CA ASP A 1 -16.64 13.91 11.87
C ASP A 1 -16.02 14.08 10.50
N ALA A 2 -15.71 15.33 10.14
CA ALA A 2 -15.06 15.69 8.88
C ALA A 2 -13.54 15.71 9.04
N LEU A 3 -12.84 15.33 7.97
CA LEU A 3 -11.39 15.34 7.85
C LEU A 3 -10.85 16.77 7.98
N THR A 4 -9.94 17.02 8.92
CA THR A 4 -9.32 18.35 9.03
C THR A 4 -8.12 18.49 8.10
N GLN A 5 -7.87 19.71 7.61
CA GLN A 5 -6.71 20.04 6.78
C GLN A 5 -5.39 19.63 7.44
N LYS A 6 -5.25 19.87 8.75
CA LYS A 6 -4.04 19.49 9.51
C LYS A 6 -3.80 17.97 9.54
N GLN A 7 -4.87 17.17 9.63
CA GLN A 7 -4.76 15.71 9.58
C GLN A 7 -4.38 15.22 8.18
N LEU A 8 -4.80 15.91 7.13
CA LEU A 8 -4.41 15.63 5.75
C LEU A 8 -2.94 15.97 5.52
N GLU A 9 -2.53 17.19 5.89
CA GLU A 9 -1.15 17.67 5.77
C GLU A 9 -0.17 16.74 6.49
N THR A 10 -0.47 16.31 7.72
CA THR A 10 0.44 15.45 8.50
C THR A 10 0.75 14.12 7.78
N VAL A 11 -0.27 13.46 7.21
CA VAL A 11 -0.10 12.15 6.55
C VAL A 11 0.52 12.31 5.16
N LEU A 12 0.12 13.37 4.44
CA LEU A 12 0.69 13.69 3.13
C LEU A 12 2.16 14.09 3.23
N THR A 13 2.54 14.97 4.16
CA THR A 13 3.94 15.39 4.34
C THR A 13 4.85 14.19 4.62
N ALA A 14 4.46 13.30 5.54
CA ALA A 14 5.33 12.18 5.90
C ALA A 14 5.60 11.21 4.74
N LYS A 15 4.58 10.89 3.92
CA LYS A 15 4.72 9.91 2.82
C LYS A 15 5.05 10.58 1.48
N ALA A 16 4.30 11.59 1.08
CA ALA A 16 4.45 12.21 -0.23
C ALA A 16 5.74 13.03 -0.33
N GLU A 17 6.02 13.89 0.65
CA GLU A 17 7.21 14.74 0.60
C GLU A 17 8.49 13.90 0.70
N SER A 18 8.55 12.97 1.64
CA SER A 18 9.71 12.06 1.78
C SER A 18 9.94 11.23 0.51
N ALA A 19 8.87 10.69 -0.10
CA ALA A 19 8.98 9.91 -1.33
C ALA A 19 9.43 10.77 -2.52
N TRP A 20 8.97 12.02 -2.61
CA TRP A 20 9.43 12.98 -3.62
C TRP A 20 10.89 13.33 -3.44
N GLN A 21 11.33 13.61 -2.21
CA GLN A 21 12.74 13.86 -1.90
C GLN A 21 13.62 12.66 -2.27
N LEU A 22 13.19 11.45 -1.93
CA LEU A 22 13.84 10.20 -2.37
C LEU A 22 13.89 10.12 -3.89
N HIS A 23 12.82 10.51 -4.59
CA HIS A 23 12.82 10.53 -6.06
C HIS A 23 13.88 11.48 -6.62
N GLU A 24 13.91 12.73 -6.17
CA GLU A 24 14.87 13.75 -6.62
C GLU A 24 16.31 13.33 -6.33
N LEU A 25 16.59 12.90 -5.09
CA LEU A 25 17.95 12.55 -4.64
C LEU A 25 18.50 11.28 -5.30
N THR A 26 17.64 10.46 -5.90
CA THR A 26 18.04 9.19 -6.54
C THR A 26 17.81 9.18 -8.05
N ARG A 27 17.39 10.31 -8.66
CA ARG A 27 17.03 10.37 -10.07
C ARG A 27 18.19 9.94 -10.99
N ASP A 28 19.40 10.36 -10.65
CA ASP A 28 20.60 10.12 -11.46
C ASP A 28 21.43 8.93 -10.95
N LEU A 29 20.90 8.15 -9.99
CA LEU A 29 21.55 6.95 -9.48
C LEU A 29 21.10 5.72 -10.29
N ASP A 30 22.04 4.81 -10.55
CA ASP A 30 21.76 3.52 -11.19
C ASP A 30 21.15 2.53 -10.19
N LEU A 31 19.93 2.83 -9.74
CA LEU A 31 19.19 1.97 -8.82
C LEU A 31 18.72 0.71 -9.53
N THR A 32 18.88 -0.45 -8.87
CA THR A 32 18.25 -1.69 -9.35
C THR A 32 16.75 -1.74 -9.04
N ALA A 33 16.31 -1.04 -7.98
CA ALA A 33 14.91 -0.95 -7.59
C ALA A 33 14.60 0.34 -6.83
N PHE A 34 13.37 0.82 -6.96
CA PHE A 34 12.79 1.89 -6.14
C PHE A 34 11.38 1.45 -5.75
N VAL A 35 11.23 0.97 -4.51
CA VAL A 35 9.99 0.33 -4.04
C VAL A 35 9.32 1.18 -2.97
N LEU A 36 8.05 1.51 -3.19
CA LEU A 36 7.21 2.27 -2.28
C LEU A 36 6.20 1.34 -1.60
N LEU A 37 6.18 1.34 -0.27
CA LEU A 37 5.21 0.58 0.51
C LEU A 37 3.93 1.41 0.68
N SER A 38 2.95 1.08 -0.15
CA SER A 38 1.60 1.65 -0.17
C SER A 38 0.65 0.74 0.61
N SER A 39 -0.65 0.97 0.52
CA SER A 39 -1.66 0.13 1.17
C SER A 39 -2.91 -0.02 0.32
N SER A 40 -3.46 -1.23 0.28
CA SER A 40 -4.73 -1.51 -0.37
C SER A 40 -5.90 -0.85 0.35
N ALA A 41 -5.75 -0.32 1.57
CA ALA A 41 -6.86 0.20 2.35
C ALA A 41 -7.63 1.33 1.63
N GLY A 42 -6.94 2.14 0.81
CA GLY A 42 -7.58 3.15 -0.03
C GLY A 42 -8.33 2.59 -1.24
N ILE A 43 -7.99 1.37 -1.67
CA ILE A 43 -8.58 0.65 -2.81
C ILE A 43 -9.76 -0.23 -2.33
N THR A 44 -9.65 -0.84 -1.15
CA THR A 44 -10.60 -1.83 -0.62
C THR A 44 -11.57 -1.30 0.45
N TYR A 45 -11.31 -0.15 1.10
CA TYR A 45 -12.18 0.41 2.16
C TYR A 45 -12.48 1.91 2.00
N GLY A 46 -13.73 2.23 1.65
CA GLY A 46 -14.17 3.59 1.33
C GLY A 46 -14.73 4.45 2.47
N MET A 47 -14.53 4.13 3.75
CA MET A 47 -15.06 4.98 4.85
C MET A 47 -14.01 5.35 5.90
N GLY A 48 -13.79 6.65 6.10
CA GLY A 48 -13.00 7.23 7.20
C GLY A 48 -11.48 7.34 6.98
N GLN A 49 -10.96 6.87 5.84
CA GLN A 49 -9.52 6.78 5.57
C GLN A 49 -9.04 7.70 4.43
N ALA A 50 -9.77 8.77 4.09
CA ALA A 50 -9.48 9.61 2.92
C ALA A 50 -8.05 10.20 2.91
N ASN A 51 -7.52 10.63 4.06
CA ASN A 51 -6.13 11.09 4.18
C ASN A 51 -5.12 9.98 3.88
N PHE A 52 -5.37 8.80 4.43
CA PHE A 52 -4.50 7.64 4.29
C PHE A 52 -4.53 7.12 2.84
N ALA A 53 -5.71 7.07 2.23
CA ALA A 53 -5.88 6.75 0.82
C ALA A 53 -5.11 7.74 -0.07
N ALA A 54 -5.29 9.05 0.15
CA ALA A 54 -4.60 10.08 -0.64
C ALA A 54 -3.07 9.96 -0.57
N ALA A 55 -2.50 9.73 0.62
CA ALA A 55 -1.07 9.57 0.78
C ALA A 55 -0.52 8.31 0.09
N ASN A 56 -1.24 7.19 0.15
CA ASN A 56 -0.83 5.96 -0.52
C ASN A 56 -1.02 6.06 -2.05
N SER A 57 -2.09 6.68 -2.53
CA SER A 57 -2.28 6.95 -3.96
C SER A 57 -1.21 7.88 -4.54
N TYR A 58 -0.65 8.80 -3.74
CA TYR A 58 0.51 9.57 -4.18
C TYR A 58 1.72 8.67 -4.45
N LEU A 59 2.00 7.69 -3.58
CA LEU A 59 3.08 6.73 -3.79
C LEU A 59 2.85 5.91 -5.06
N ASP A 60 1.61 5.46 -5.27
CA ASP A 60 1.21 4.71 -6.46
C ASP A 60 1.46 5.53 -7.74
N ALA A 61 1.06 6.80 -7.74
CA ALA A 61 1.30 7.73 -8.85
C ALA A 61 2.80 8.02 -9.06
N LEU A 62 3.57 8.18 -7.98
CA LEU A 62 5.01 8.43 -8.08
C LEU A 62 5.75 7.24 -8.70
N ALA A 63 5.36 5.99 -8.38
CA ALA A 63 5.93 4.81 -9.01
C ALA A 63 5.68 4.80 -10.52
N ALA A 64 4.44 5.11 -10.96
CA ALA A 64 4.11 5.23 -12.37
C ALA A 64 4.91 6.36 -13.06
N HIS A 65 4.98 7.54 -12.42
CA HIS A 65 5.73 8.69 -12.91
C HIS A 65 7.23 8.39 -13.11
N ARG A 66 7.85 7.61 -12.22
CA ARG A 66 9.24 7.17 -12.40
C ARG A 66 9.40 6.26 -13.63
N ARG A 67 8.49 5.31 -13.84
CA ARG A 67 8.54 4.41 -14.99
C ARG A 67 8.35 5.13 -16.32
N GLU A 68 7.49 6.15 -16.36
CA GLU A 68 7.32 7.02 -17.54
C GLU A 68 8.62 7.74 -17.94
N GLN A 69 9.51 7.98 -16.97
CA GLN A 69 10.85 8.56 -17.17
C GLN A 69 11.93 7.50 -17.43
N GLY A 70 11.57 6.22 -17.56
CA GLY A 70 12.52 5.12 -17.72
C GLY A 70 13.28 4.76 -16.43
N LEU A 71 12.85 5.28 -15.28
CA LEU A 71 13.45 4.99 -13.99
C LEU A 71 12.75 3.78 -13.32
N PRO A 72 13.46 3.01 -12.47
CA PRO A 72 12.82 2.01 -11.63
C PRO A 72 11.74 2.65 -10.76
N GLY A 73 10.58 1.99 -10.66
CA GLY A 73 9.46 2.42 -9.84
C GLY A 73 8.47 1.28 -9.66
N LEU A 74 8.19 0.93 -8.40
CA LEU A 74 7.21 -0.06 -7.99
C LEU A 74 6.51 0.43 -6.72
N SER A 75 5.18 0.46 -6.72
CA SER A 75 4.36 0.64 -5.53
C SER A 75 3.69 -0.68 -5.17
N LEU A 76 3.77 -1.06 -3.89
CA LEU A 76 3.13 -2.24 -3.34
C LEU A 76 2.02 -1.81 -2.39
N ALA A 77 0.78 -1.82 -2.89
CA ALA A 77 -0.41 -1.53 -2.11
C ALA A 77 -0.81 -2.77 -1.29
N TYR A 78 -0.06 -3.06 -0.22
CA TYR A 78 -0.24 -4.25 0.59
C TYR A 78 -1.62 -4.33 1.24
N GLY A 79 -2.17 -5.55 1.28
CA GLY A 79 -3.23 -5.94 2.19
C GLY A 79 -2.78 -5.93 3.66
N PRO A 80 -3.64 -6.41 4.57
CA PRO A 80 -3.31 -6.46 5.99
C PRO A 80 -2.10 -7.38 6.26
N TRP A 81 -1.27 -7.00 7.22
CA TRP A 81 -0.18 -7.82 7.77
C TRP A 81 -0.54 -8.26 9.18
N GLU A 82 0.05 -9.36 9.63
CA GLU A 82 0.01 -9.74 11.03
C GLU A 82 0.65 -8.63 11.87
N ALA A 83 -0.07 -8.18 12.89
CA ALA A 83 0.38 -7.19 13.84
C ALA A 83 -0.03 -7.64 15.24
N ASP A 84 0.91 -7.66 16.17
CA ASP A 84 0.66 -8.06 17.55
C ASP A 84 0.01 -6.91 18.34
N GLY A 85 -0.93 -7.25 19.22
CA GLY A 85 -1.61 -6.32 20.11
C GLY A 85 -2.66 -5.43 19.44
N GLU A 86 -3.34 -4.62 20.25
CA GLU A 86 -4.35 -3.65 19.81
C GLU A 86 -3.69 -2.37 19.28
N PRO A 87 -4.17 -1.77 18.17
CA PRO A 87 -5.40 -2.08 17.42
C PRO A 87 -5.23 -3.13 16.28
N GLY A 88 -4.09 -3.81 16.22
CA GLY A 88 -3.74 -4.75 15.14
C GLY A 88 -4.62 -5.99 15.09
N GLU A 89 -4.96 -6.57 16.25
CA GLU A 89 -5.84 -7.75 16.33
C GLU A 89 -7.27 -7.46 15.85
N VAL A 90 -7.90 -6.37 16.30
CA VAL A 90 -9.24 -5.96 15.84
C VAL A 90 -9.24 -5.68 14.33
N TYR A 91 -8.19 -5.04 13.81
CA TYR A 91 -8.06 -4.80 12.37
C TYR A 91 -7.94 -6.13 11.61
N ARG A 92 -7.09 -7.05 12.07
CA ARG A 92 -6.89 -8.38 11.49
C ARG A 92 -8.18 -9.18 11.43
N GLU A 93 -8.93 -9.24 12.53
CA GLU A 93 -10.19 -9.98 12.59
C GLU A 93 -11.23 -9.39 11.64
N ARG A 94 -11.39 -8.06 11.65
CA ARG A 94 -12.30 -7.35 10.74
C ARG A 94 -11.98 -7.66 9.28
N MET A 95 -10.69 -7.62 8.93
CA MET A 95 -10.16 -7.87 7.60
C MET A 95 -10.34 -9.33 7.14
N GLY A 96 -10.15 -10.30 8.03
CA GLY A 96 -10.43 -11.72 7.76
C GLY A 96 -11.90 -11.97 7.42
N ARG A 97 -12.84 -11.39 8.19
CA ARG A 97 -14.29 -11.55 7.97
C ARG A 97 -14.78 -11.05 6.60
N ILE A 98 -14.02 -10.15 6.00
CA ILE A 98 -14.32 -9.53 4.71
C ILE A 98 -13.49 -10.12 3.57
N GLY A 99 -12.87 -11.29 3.80
CA GLY A 99 -12.20 -12.09 2.78
C GLY A 99 -10.77 -11.69 2.49
N MET A 100 -10.16 -10.88 3.35
CA MET A 100 -8.79 -10.39 3.21
C MET A 100 -8.01 -10.71 4.49
N PRO A 101 -7.66 -11.99 4.73
CA PRO A 101 -6.86 -12.35 5.89
C PRO A 101 -5.47 -11.68 5.85
N ALA A 102 -4.87 -11.54 7.03
CA ALA A 102 -3.56 -10.92 7.16
C ALA A 102 -2.44 -11.81 6.65
N LEU A 103 -1.47 -11.19 5.97
CA LEU A 103 -0.21 -11.78 5.57
C LEU A 103 0.68 -12.00 6.79
N THR A 104 1.24 -13.21 6.91
CA THR A 104 2.45 -13.41 7.71
C THR A 104 3.63 -12.66 7.09
N VAL A 105 4.69 -12.42 7.87
CA VAL A 105 5.92 -11.80 7.35
C VAL A 105 6.52 -12.60 6.18
N ALA A 106 6.49 -13.94 6.28
CA ALA A 106 7.03 -14.82 5.25
C ALA A 106 6.24 -14.69 3.93
N GLU A 107 4.91 -14.65 3.99
CA GLU A 107 4.06 -14.45 2.81
C GLU A 107 4.24 -13.06 2.22
N GLY A 108 4.31 -12.02 3.06
CA GLY A 108 4.52 -10.65 2.61
C GLY A 108 5.85 -10.45 1.88
N LEU A 109 6.92 -11.11 2.34
CA LEU A 109 8.23 -11.11 1.68
C LEU A 109 8.25 -11.96 0.42
N ALA A 110 7.59 -13.12 0.39
CA ALA A 110 7.48 -13.92 -0.83
C ALA A 110 6.79 -13.14 -1.96
N LEU A 111 5.73 -12.40 -1.64
CA LEU A 111 5.05 -11.52 -2.59
C LEU A 111 5.90 -10.31 -3.00
N PHE A 112 6.75 -9.80 -2.10
CA PHE A 112 7.71 -8.74 -2.44
C PHE A 112 8.70 -9.22 -3.50
N ASP A 113 9.29 -10.40 -3.30
CA ASP A 113 10.26 -10.99 -4.21
C ASP A 113 9.64 -11.27 -5.59
N GLU A 114 8.40 -11.78 -5.62
CA GLU A 114 7.65 -11.97 -6.87
C GLU A 114 7.40 -10.64 -7.59
N ALA A 115 6.99 -9.61 -6.85
CA ALA A 115 6.69 -8.30 -7.40
C ALA A 115 7.92 -7.61 -8.02
N LEU A 116 9.12 -7.82 -7.46
CA LEU A 116 10.37 -7.29 -8.01
C LEU A 116 10.66 -7.80 -9.44
N GLY A 117 10.16 -8.99 -9.80
CA GLY A 117 10.30 -9.54 -11.16
C GLY A 117 9.30 -8.97 -12.19
N GLY A 118 8.32 -8.17 -11.73
CA GLY A 118 7.21 -7.67 -12.54
C GLY A 118 7.53 -6.44 -13.40
N ARG A 119 6.57 -6.07 -14.26
CA ARG A 119 6.66 -4.86 -15.10
C ARG A 119 5.69 -3.75 -14.71
N ASP A 120 4.77 -4.03 -13.80
CA ASP A 120 3.76 -3.06 -13.39
C ASP A 120 4.35 -2.04 -12.42
N ALA A 121 3.83 -0.81 -12.48
CA ALA A 121 4.20 0.25 -11.54
C ALA A 121 3.50 0.09 -10.19
N LEU A 122 2.37 -0.59 -10.18
CA LEU A 122 1.51 -0.77 -9.01
C LEU A 122 1.05 -2.23 -8.97
N LEU A 123 1.33 -2.90 -7.85
CA LEU A 123 0.77 -4.20 -7.52
C LEU A 123 0.05 -4.11 -6.18
N VAL A 124 -0.95 -4.97 -5.98
CA VAL A 124 -1.72 -5.06 -4.74
C VAL A 124 -1.49 -6.45 -4.16
N PRO A 125 -0.48 -6.67 -3.31
CA PRO A 125 -0.22 -7.98 -2.73
C PRO A 125 -1.09 -8.21 -1.50
N PHE A 126 -1.97 -9.20 -1.54
CA PHE A 126 -2.84 -9.57 -0.44
C PHE A 126 -3.29 -11.04 -0.56
N LEU A 127 -3.72 -11.62 0.56
CA LEU A 127 -4.40 -12.90 0.56
C LEU A 127 -5.89 -12.73 0.31
N LEU A 128 -6.46 -13.64 -0.47
CA LEU A 128 -7.87 -13.67 -0.82
C LEU A 128 -8.51 -14.94 -0.27
N ASP A 129 -9.37 -14.81 0.74
CA ASP A 129 -10.24 -15.90 1.15
C ASP A 129 -11.52 -15.89 0.29
N GLN A 130 -11.47 -16.66 -0.80
CA GLN A 130 -12.59 -16.78 -1.72
C GLN A 130 -13.83 -17.44 -1.08
N GLY A 131 -13.63 -18.30 -0.07
CA GLY A 131 -14.74 -18.95 0.65
C GLY A 131 -15.50 -17.93 1.48
N ALA A 132 -14.77 -17.13 2.26
CA ALA A 132 -15.34 -16.01 3.01
C ALA A 132 -16.06 -15.03 2.08
N LEU A 133 -15.46 -14.65 0.95
CA LEU A 133 -16.09 -13.75 -0.03
C LEU A 133 -17.39 -14.30 -0.61
N ARG A 134 -17.43 -15.59 -0.99
CA ARG A 134 -18.65 -16.22 -1.53
C ARG A 134 -19.75 -16.37 -0.48
N SER A 135 -19.39 -16.44 0.79
CA SER A 135 -20.34 -16.53 1.91
C SER A 135 -20.94 -15.18 2.30
N ARG A 136 -20.41 -14.06 1.78
CA ARG A 136 -21.02 -12.74 1.91
C ARG A 136 -22.24 -12.71 1.01
N ALA A 137 -23.39 -13.05 1.57
CA ALA A 137 -24.65 -12.69 0.96
C ALA A 137 -24.74 -11.16 0.99
N ASP A 138 -24.67 -10.54 -0.18
CA ASP A 138 -25.09 -9.15 -0.37
C ASP A 138 -26.60 -9.02 -0.13
#